data_AF-K2JC24-F1
#
_entry.id   AF-K2JC24-F1
#
_cell.length_a   1.000
_cell.length_b   1.000
_cell.length_c   1.000
_cell.angle_alpha   90.00
_cell.angle_beta   90.00
_cell.angle_gamma   90.00
#
_symmetry.space_group_name_H-M   'P 1'
#
loop_
_entity.id
_entity.type
_entity.pdbx_description
1 polymer ?
#
loop_
_entity_poly.entity_id
_entity_poly.type
_entity_poly.pdbx_seq_one_letter_code
_entity_poly.pdbx_strand_id
1 'polypeptide(L)'
;MKKTWLSLVMAGLLGGCQSTQANLPPATQQSVVMISLDGFRWDYIEKHGASNLAAMAQQGVRAEQMRPAYPTKTFPNHLSLITGLYPSHHGIVDNHFCDKGRQQCYALGDGGKDSTWLKGMPLWNLAELNGLKAATYFWPESDAQYGGMTPSYFYHFSQQSDYHDRVSQIIDWLKLPANKRPQFVAGYFSLVDTMGHRFGPDAPQTHEAVQLVDGLIGELRERIQKEVAQPVNLVIVSDHGMTAVDPKAAVDYRQLPISGDFKVVNASTRLMLYAKPGVDAVAIARQKAKLQQDPRFVVRSDAELAERHYVDSPRIADIILELAAPRFFTDKDLKDRHGGGNHGYSYTKDMGALFVAEGPAFKKGVTLAPFDNIDVYPMVAKVLGIPLLAPIDGEITPLLPALK
;
A
#
# COMPACT_ATOMS: atom_id res chain seq x y z
N MET A 1 -55.01 53.39 48.46
CA MET A 1 -53.73 53.16 47.75
C MET A 1 -52.74 52.53 48.72
N LYS A 2 -52.37 51.27 48.52
CA LYS A 2 -51.12 50.61 48.96
C LYS A 2 -51.17 49.18 48.40
N LYS A 3 -50.48 48.97 47.27
CA LYS A 3 -50.35 47.68 46.58
C LYS A 3 -49.29 46.85 47.32
N THR A 4 -49.70 45.72 47.88
CA THR A 4 -48.83 44.68 48.42
C THR A 4 -48.33 43.80 47.26
N TRP A 5 -47.01 43.64 47.15
CA TRP A 5 -46.34 42.83 46.14
C TRP A 5 -46.21 41.39 46.66
N LEU A 6 -46.77 40.42 45.91
CA LEU A 6 -46.53 38.99 46.10
C LEU A 6 -45.15 38.65 45.52
N SER A 7 -44.25 38.11 46.34
CA SER A 7 -42.99 37.52 45.88
C SER A 7 -43.22 36.04 45.56
N LEU A 8 -43.12 35.68 44.28
CA LEU A 8 -43.08 34.28 43.83
C LEU A 8 -41.69 33.71 44.13
N VAL A 9 -41.61 32.67 44.96
CA VAL A 9 -40.41 31.84 45.11
C VAL A 9 -40.42 30.80 43.99
N MET A 10 -39.52 30.97 43.01
CA MET A 10 -39.31 30.04 41.92
C MET A 10 -38.28 29.00 42.37
N ALA A 11 -38.71 27.77 42.63
CA ALA A 11 -37.82 26.65 42.90
C ALA A 11 -37.12 26.23 41.60
N GLY A 12 -35.83 26.56 41.48
CA GLY A 12 -35.00 26.15 40.36
C GLY A 12 -34.68 24.66 40.44
N LEU A 13 -35.25 23.87 39.53
CA LEU A 13 -34.81 22.51 39.24
C LEU A 13 -33.48 22.61 38.46
N LEU A 14 -32.36 22.39 39.17
CA LEU A 14 -31.05 22.16 38.56
C LEU A 14 -31.06 20.76 37.91
N GLY A 15 -31.53 20.69 36.66
CA GLY A 15 -31.33 19.54 35.80
C GLY A 15 -29.86 19.46 35.42
N GLY A 16 -29.10 18.60 36.10
CA GLY A 16 -27.72 18.30 35.73
C GLY A 16 -27.67 17.65 34.35
N CYS A 17 -27.17 18.38 33.35
CA CYS A 17 -26.69 17.79 32.11
C CYS A 17 -25.48 16.92 32.44
N GLN A 18 -25.72 15.65 32.74
CA GLN A 18 -24.67 14.63 32.61
C GLN A 18 -24.38 14.52 31.11
N SER A 19 -23.27 15.11 30.69
CA SER A 19 -22.63 14.77 29.44
C SER A 19 -22.35 13.27 29.48
N THR A 20 -23.14 12.48 28.76
CA THR A 20 -22.77 11.12 28.43
C THR A 20 -21.51 11.21 27.56
N GLN A 21 -20.34 11.17 28.19
CA GLN A 21 -19.14 10.70 27.51
C GLN A 21 -19.53 9.35 26.93
N ALA A 22 -19.64 9.27 25.61
CA ALA A 22 -19.75 8.00 24.93
C ALA A 22 -18.53 7.18 25.38
N ASN A 23 -18.76 6.21 26.26
CA ASN A 23 -17.75 5.22 26.60
C ASN A 23 -17.47 4.48 25.29
N LEU A 24 -16.40 4.88 24.62
CA LEU A 24 -15.80 4.07 23.58
C LEU A 24 -15.58 2.68 24.20
N PRO A 25 -15.90 1.59 23.48
CA PRO A 25 -15.56 0.26 23.93
C PRO A 25 -14.09 0.26 24.38
N PRO A 26 -13.73 -0.42 25.48
CA PRO A 26 -12.32 -0.55 25.85
C PRO A 26 -11.55 -0.98 24.60
N ALA A 27 -10.56 -0.18 24.19
CA ALA A 27 -9.67 -0.52 23.09
C ALA A 27 -9.30 -1.99 23.24
N THR A 28 -9.52 -2.78 22.18
CA THR A 28 -9.28 -4.21 22.24
C THR A 28 -7.84 -4.41 22.74
N GLN A 29 -7.61 -5.30 23.72
CA GLN A 29 -6.25 -5.58 24.20
C GLN A 29 -5.39 -6.27 23.12
N GLN A 30 -5.91 -6.41 21.90
CA GLN A 30 -5.30 -7.13 20.79
C GLN A 30 -4.45 -6.17 19.96
N SER A 31 -3.37 -6.69 19.39
CA SER A 31 -2.59 -5.96 18.39
C SER A 31 -2.84 -6.54 16.99
N VAL A 32 -2.74 -5.70 15.97
CA VAL A 32 -2.60 -6.12 14.57
C VAL A 32 -1.16 -5.86 14.15
N VAL A 33 -0.51 -6.89 13.63
CA VAL A 33 0.81 -6.81 13.00
C VAL A 33 0.61 -7.05 11.51
N MET A 34 0.87 -6.04 10.70
CA MET A 34 0.73 -6.07 9.24
C MET A 34 2.11 -6.05 8.60
N ILE A 35 2.49 -7.12 7.91
CA ILE A 35 3.81 -7.24 7.26
C ILE A 35 3.64 -7.27 5.75
N SER A 36 4.32 -6.37 5.05
CA SER A 36 4.41 -6.38 3.59
C SER A 36 5.68 -7.09 3.12
N LEU A 37 5.51 -8.06 2.22
CA LEU A 37 6.58 -8.75 1.51
C LEU A 37 6.59 -8.23 0.06
N ASP A 38 7.45 -7.26 -0.24
CA ASP A 38 7.49 -6.57 -1.53
C ASP A 38 7.66 -7.57 -2.69
N GLY A 39 6.80 -7.45 -3.72
CA GLY A 39 6.86 -8.30 -4.91
C GLY A 39 6.56 -9.78 -4.68
N PHE A 40 6.05 -10.16 -3.49
CA PHE A 40 5.66 -11.54 -3.21
C PHE A 40 4.38 -11.89 -3.96
N ARG A 41 4.53 -12.55 -5.11
CA ARG A 41 3.42 -12.93 -5.99
C ARG A 41 2.49 -13.93 -5.32
N TRP A 42 1.20 -13.86 -5.64
CA TRP A 42 0.13 -14.67 -5.03
C TRP A 42 0.42 -16.19 -4.97
N ASP A 43 1.14 -16.74 -5.96
CA ASP A 43 1.44 -18.18 -6.09
C ASP A 43 2.81 -18.59 -5.56
N TYR A 44 3.59 -17.67 -4.97
CA TYR A 44 4.94 -17.95 -4.48
C TYR A 44 4.96 -18.91 -3.29
N ILE A 45 3.85 -19.06 -2.55
CA ILE A 45 3.72 -20.10 -1.53
C ILE A 45 3.94 -21.47 -2.16
N GLU A 46 3.17 -21.81 -3.19
CA GLU A 46 3.25 -23.09 -3.87
C GLU A 46 4.46 -23.18 -4.80
N LYS A 47 4.75 -22.11 -5.55
CA LYS A 47 5.80 -22.08 -6.57
C LYS A 47 7.20 -22.20 -6.00
N HIS A 48 7.45 -21.58 -4.86
CA HIS A 48 8.76 -21.60 -4.20
C HIS A 48 8.77 -22.40 -2.91
N GLY A 49 7.65 -23.01 -2.49
CA GLY A 49 7.60 -23.86 -1.31
C GLY A 49 7.73 -23.11 0.02
N ALA A 50 7.03 -21.99 0.18
CA ALA A 50 7.04 -21.19 1.41
C ALA A 50 6.21 -21.86 2.52
N SER A 51 6.85 -22.76 3.27
CA SER A 51 6.18 -23.68 4.19
C SER A 51 5.54 -23.01 5.42
N ASN A 52 6.14 -21.94 5.94
CA ASN A 52 5.61 -21.23 7.11
C ASN A 52 4.35 -20.44 6.75
N LEU A 53 4.38 -19.74 5.62
CA LEU A 53 3.21 -19.06 5.05
C LEU A 53 2.11 -20.05 4.67
N ALA A 54 2.46 -21.21 4.11
CA ALA A 54 1.48 -22.28 3.84
C ALA A 54 0.80 -22.76 5.14
N ALA A 55 1.57 -22.98 6.20
CA ALA A 55 1.04 -23.39 7.50
C ALA A 55 0.16 -22.30 8.14
N MET A 56 0.57 -21.03 8.04
CA MET A 56 -0.22 -19.88 8.48
C MET A 56 -1.55 -19.81 7.73
N ALA A 57 -1.53 -19.96 6.41
CA ALA A 57 -2.72 -19.97 5.57
C ALA A 57 -3.69 -21.12 5.89
N GLN A 58 -3.17 -22.31 6.20
CA GLN A 58 -3.99 -23.45 6.62
C GLN A 58 -4.67 -23.21 7.99
N GLN A 59 -3.97 -22.54 8.91
CA GLN A 59 -4.46 -22.29 10.27
C GLN A 59 -5.27 -21.00 10.40
N GLY A 60 -5.21 -20.12 9.40
CA GLY A 60 -5.92 -18.85 9.33
C GLY A 60 -6.74 -18.73 8.04
N VAL A 61 -6.55 -17.61 7.36
CA VAL A 61 -7.21 -17.27 6.11
C VAL A 61 -6.18 -16.92 5.05
N ARG A 62 -6.51 -17.19 3.79
CA ARG A 62 -5.76 -16.71 2.63
C ARG A 62 -6.72 -16.24 1.56
N ALA A 63 -6.25 -15.45 0.60
CA ALA A 63 -7.00 -15.26 -0.64
C ALA A 63 -6.38 -16.03 -1.79
N GLU A 64 -7.21 -16.40 -2.77
CA GLU A 64 -6.71 -16.91 -4.05
C GLU A 64 -5.80 -15.89 -4.72
N GLN A 65 -6.14 -14.60 -4.61
CA GLN A 65 -5.36 -13.51 -5.15
C GLN A 65 -5.82 -12.18 -4.54
N MET A 66 -4.88 -11.32 -4.13
CA MET A 66 -5.18 -9.91 -3.86
C MET A 66 -4.81 -9.08 -5.09
N ARG A 67 -5.73 -8.25 -5.56
CA ARG A 67 -5.55 -7.40 -6.74
C ARG A 67 -4.96 -6.06 -6.31
N PRO A 68 -3.73 -5.72 -6.74
CA PRO A 68 -3.21 -4.38 -6.54
C PRO A 68 -3.97 -3.34 -7.36
N ALA A 69 -4.10 -2.14 -6.80
CA ALA A 69 -4.52 -0.96 -7.52
C ALA A 69 -3.56 -0.65 -8.69
N TYR A 70 -4.09 0.01 -9.72
CA TYR A 70 -3.31 0.40 -10.89
C TYR A 70 -2.59 1.75 -10.65
N PRO A 71 -1.29 1.87 -11.02
CA PRO A 71 -0.41 0.82 -11.54
C PRO A 71 0.11 -0.10 -10.42
N THR A 72 0.55 -1.30 -10.79
CA THR A 72 1.07 -2.33 -9.86
C THR A 72 2.51 -2.02 -9.40
N LYS A 73 2.72 -0.81 -8.86
CA LYS A 73 3.98 -0.26 -8.37
C LYS A 73 4.00 -0.18 -6.84
N THR A 74 5.21 -0.19 -6.30
CA THR A 74 5.48 -0.32 -4.87
C THR A 74 4.81 0.75 -4.02
N PHE A 75 5.14 2.03 -4.22
CA PHE A 75 4.64 3.09 -3.35
C PHE A 75 3.13 3.32 -3.51
N PRO A 76 2.56 3.34 -4.74
CA PRO A 76 1.12 3.40 -4.91
C PRO A 76 0.39 2.32 -4.12
N ASN A 77 0.81 1.05 -4.24
CA ASN A 77 0.06 -0.05 -3.63
C ASN A 77 0.29 -0.23 -2.13
N HIS A 78 1.49 0.07 -1.62
CA HIS A 78 1.71 0.15 -0.18
C HIS A 78 0.86 1.24 0.47
N LEU A 79 0.67 2.38 -0.22
CA LEU A 79 -0.20 3.44 0.27
C LEU A 79 -1.68 3.09 0.13
N SER A 80 -2.11 2.42 -0.94
CA SER A 80 -3.45 1.85 -1.05
C SER A 80 -3.78 0.89 0.11
N LEU A 81 -2.87 -0.02 0.43
CA LEU A 81 -3.02 -0.96 1.57
C LEU A 81 -3.22 -0.26 2.91
N ILE A 82 -2.50 0.86 3.14
CA ILE A 82 -2.52 1.55 4.43
C ILE A 82 -3.52 2.71 4.50
N THR A 83 -4.14 3.12 3.40
CA THR A 83 -5.13 4.22 3.38
C THR A 83 -6.52 3.80 2.92
N GLY A 84 -6.65 2.65 2.25
CA GLY A 84 -7.90 2.21 1.62
C GLY A 84 -8.31 3.05 0.42
N LEU A 85 -7.36 3.77 -0.19
CA LEU A 85 -7.61 4.68 -1.30
C LEU A 85 -6.92 4.20 -2.58
N TYR A 86 -7.47 4.59 -3.73
CA TYR A 86 -6.78 4.46 -5.01
C TYR A 86 -5.61 5.46 -5.12
N PRO A 87 -4.60 5.17 -5.97
CA PRO A 87 -3.44 6.05 -6.21
C PRO A 87 -3.75 7.50 -6.54
N SER A 88 -4.81 7.74 -7.30
CA SER A 88 -5.33 9.08 -7.63
C SER A 88 -5.78 9.86 -6.38
N HIS A 89 -6.34 9.16 -5.39
CA HIS A 89 -6.96 9.75 -4.20
C HIS A 89 -5.97 9.94 -3.04
N HIS A 90 -5.11 8.95 -2.73
CA HIS A 90 -4.02 9.16 -1.75
C HIS A 90 -2.84 9.95 -2.34
N GLY A 91 -2.82 10.15 -3.66
CA GLY A 91 -1.98 11.10 -4.36
C GLY A 91 -0.65 10.55 -4.89
N ILE A 92 -0.25 9.33 -4.55
CA ILE A 92 0.99 8.73 -5.04
C ILE A 92 0.66 7.82 -6.21
N VAL A 93 0.79 8.35 -7.43
CA VAL A 93 0.26 7.73 -8.66
C VAL A 93 1.28 6.87 -9.42
N ASP A 94 2.55 6.93 -9.03
CA ASP A 94 3.67 6.06 -9.45
C ASP A 94 4.83 6.25 -8.44
N ASN A 95 5.91 5.49 -8.59
CA ASN A 95 7.15 5.68 -7.85
C ASN A 95 7.90 6.97 -8.27
N HIS A 96 7.66 7.46 -9.49
CA HIS A 96 8.13 8.76 -9.98
C HIS A 96 7.08 9.36 -10.90
N PHE A 97 6.62 10.58 -10.61
CA PHE A 97 5.63 11.30 -11.41
C PHE A 97 5.80 12.81 -11.27
N CYS A 98 5.13 13.58 -12.11
CA CYS A 98 5.07 15.04 -11.99
C CYS A 98 3.66 15.52 -11.68
N ASP A 99 3.55 16.66 -10.98
CA ASP A 99 2.30 17.34 -10.70
C ASP A 99 2.20 18.59 -11.56
N LYS A 100 1.19 18.63 -12.44
CA LYS A 100 1.00 19.72 -13.40
C LYS A 100 0.64 21.05 -12.72
N GLY A 101 -0.02 21.01 -11.56
CA GLY A 101 -0.38 22.20 -10.80
C GLY A 101 0.79 22.75 -9.99
N ARG A 102 1.59 21.87 -9.39
CA ARG A 102 2.76 22.25 -8.58
C ARG A 102 4.02 22.53 -9.41
N GLN A 103 4.06 22.06 -10.66
CA GLN A 103 5.23 22.09 -11.54
C GLN A 103 6.48 21.45 -10.91
N GLN A 104 6.26 20.44 -10.07
CA GLN A 104 7.29 19.67 -9.39
C GLN A 104 7.10 18.19 -9.70
N CYS A 105 8.17 17.41 -9.51
CA CYS A 105 8.07 15.96 -9.63
C CYS A 105 8.42 15.33 -8.29
N TYR A 106 7.70 14.24 -8.01
CA TYR A 106 7.87 13.40 -6.86
C TYR A 106 8.74 12.22 -7.25
N ALA A 107 9.73 11.89 -6.44
CA ALA A 107 10.40 10.59 -6.43
C ALA A 107 10.18 9.89 -5.07
N LEU A 108 10.41 8.58 -5.06
CA LEU A 108 10.28 7.73 -3.87
C LEU A 108 10.86 8.36 -2.60
N GLY A 109 10.01 8.54 -1.58
CA GLY A 109 10.39 9.08 -0.28
C GLY A 109 10.37 10.60 -0.18
N ASP A 110 10.00 11.32 -1.24
CA ASP A 110 9.88 12.78 -1.18
C ASP A 110 8.73 13.25 -0.27
N GLY A 111 7.80 12.38 0.12
CA GLY A 111 6.79 12.71 1.13
C GLY A 111 7.40 12.97 2.51
N GLY A 112 8.55 12.35 2.83
CA GLY A 112 9.32 12.65 4.03
C GLY A 112 9.90 14.07 4.06
N LYS A 113 10.15 14.66 2.88
CA LYS A 113 10.60 16.06 2.75
C LYS A 113 9.43 17.03 2.67
N ASP A 114 8.35 16.61 2.02
CA ASP A 114 7.16 17.41 1.80
C ASP A 114 5.90 16.53 1.85
N SER A 115 5.28 16.44 3.02
CA SER A 115 4.13 15.57 3.22
C SER A 115 2.87 16.02 2.46
N THR A 116 2.88 17.18 1.79
CA THR A 116 1.76 17.60 0.92
C THR A 116 1.65 16.75 -0.36
N TRP A 117 2.67 15.93 -0.65
CA TRP A 117 2.55 14.85 -1.64
C TRP A 117 1.53 13.78 -1.20
N LEU A 118 1.30 13.64 0.09
CA LEU A 118 0.54 12.55 0.68
C LEU A 118 -0.88 13.02 1.03
N LYS A 119 -1.90 12.22 0.67
CA LYS A 119 -3.31 12.49 0.96
C LYS A 119 -3.97 11.28 1.62
N GLY A 120 -5.08 11.50 2.31
CA GLY A 120 -5.77 10.44 3.05
C GLY A 120 -5.20 10.22 4.45
N MET A 121 -5.67 9.17 5.12
CA MET A 121 -5.30 8.84 6.48
C MET A 121 -4.71 7.43 6.53
N PRO A 122 -3.42 7.27 6.84
CA PRO A 122 -2.84 5.95 6.99
C PRO A 122 -3.30 5.26 8.28
N LEU A 123 -3.27 3.92 8.33
CA LEU A 123 -3.71 3.14 9.50
C LEU A 123 -3.00 3.54 10.80
N TRP A 124 -1.72 3.91 10.74
CA TRP A 124 -1.02 4.38 11.94
C TRP A 124 -1.62 5.68 12.47
N ASN A 125 -1.96 6.64 11.61
CA ASN A 125 -2.67 7.86 12.04
C ASN A 125 -4.09 7.55 12.51
N LEU A 126 -4.82 6.66 11.82
CA LEU A 126 -6.15 6.24 12.24
C LEU A 126 -6.12 5.66 13.66
N ALA A 127 -5.14 4.81 13.96
CA ALA A 127 -4.93 4.22 15.28
C ALA A 127 -4.63 5.30 16.33
N GLU A 128 -3.66 6.19 16.09
CA GLU A 128 -3.27 7.28 17.01
C GLU A 128 -4.45 8.22 17.31
N LEU A 129 -5.23 8.60 16.30
CA LEU A 129 -6.40 9.47 16.46
C LEU A 129 -7.56 8.79 17.20
N ASN A 130 -7.61 7.46 17.23
CA ASN A 130 -8.55 6.69 18.05
C ASN A 130 -7.96 6.30 19.43
N GLY A 131 -6.85 6.91 19.84
CA GLY A 131 -6.24 6.70 21.16
C GLY A 131 -5.43 5.40 21.30
N LEU A 132 -5.12 4.73 20.18
CA LEU A 132 -4.21 3.59 20.14
C LEU A 132 -2.78 4.05 19.85
N LYS A 133 -1.79 3.20 20.11
CA LYS A 133 -0.41 3.44 19.68
C LYS A 133 -0.12 2.66 18.40
N ALA A 134 0.65 3.28 17.52
CA ALA A 134 1.12 2.67 16.29
C ALA A 134 2.65 2.58 16.23
N ALA A 135 3.17 1.55 15.56
CA ALA A 135 4.58 1.40 15.26
C ALA A 135 4.83 1.01 13.80
N THR A 136 5.89 1.53 13.18
CA THR A 136 6.28 1.14 11.81
C THR A 136 7.77 0.78 11.73
N TYR A 137 8.07 -0.47 11.39
CA TYR A 137 9.42 -0.90 11.01
C TYR A 137 9.53 -0.90 9.49
N PHE A 138 9.63 0.32 8.96
CA PHE A 138 9.49 0.65 7.55
C PHE A 138 8.09 0.36 7.00
N TRP A 139 7.64 1.33 6.21
CA TRP A 139 6.54 1.28 5.26
C TRP A 139 6.74 2.51 4.39
N PRO A 140 6.44 2.48 3.08
CA PRO A 140 6.52 3.68 2.25
C PRO A 140 5.84 4.88 2.91
N GLU A 141 6.60 5.96 3.08
CA GLU A 141 6.16 7.23 3.68
C GLU A 141 5.76 7.17 5.18
N SER A 142 6.10 6.11 5.91
CA SER A 142 5.79 6.03 7.34
C SER A 142 6.64 6.90 8.25
N ASP A 143 7.80 7.36 7.78
CA ASP A 143 8.65 8.34 8.46
C ASP A 143 8.41 9.78 7.98
N ALA A 144 7.39 9.99 7.14
CA ALA A 144 6.88 11.31 6.79
C ALA A 144 5.85 11.81 7.81
N GLN A 145 5.72 13.14 7.95
CA GLN A 145 4.65 13.77 8.73
C GLN A 145 3.32 13.74 7.97
N TYR A 146 2.80 12.54 7.71
CA TYR A 146 1.55 12.29 6.99
C TYR A 146 0.40 12.97 7.74
N GLY A 147 -0.27 13.96 7.12
CA GLY A 147 -1.30 14.74 7.81
C GLY A 147 -0.79 15.47 9.07
N GLY A 148 0.51 15.76 9.15
CA GLY A 148 1.15 16.40 10.31
C GLY A 148 1.50 15.46 11.46
N MET A 149 1.38 14.13 11.27
CA MET A 149 1.62 13.13 12.32
C MET A 149 2.55 12.02 11.84
N THR A 150 3.19 11.36 12.81
CA THR A 150 3.94 10.10 12.65
C THR A 150 3.35 9.06 13.59
N PRO A 151 3.68 7.77 13.43
CA PRO A 151 3.36 6.77 14.47
C PRO A 151 4.08 7.09 15.79
N SER A 152 3.59 6.54 16.90
CA SER A 152 4.27 6.60 18.21
C SER A 152 5.72 6.08 18.14
N TYR A 153 5.98 5.07 17.31
CA TYR A 153 7.31 4.51 17.08
C TYR A 153 7.54 4.30 15.59
N PHE A 154 8.67 4.73 15.06
CA PHE A 154 9.01 4.47 13.66
C PHE A 154 10.51 4.44 13.45
N TYR A 155 10.93 3.81 12.36
CA TYR A 155 12.30 3.84 11.88
C TYR A 155 12.38 4.54 10.53
N HIS A 156 13.44 5.34 10.34
CA HIS A 156 13.79 5.89 9.04
C HIS A 156 14.29 4.81 8.10
N PHE A 157 13.80 4.81 6.87
CA PHE A 157 14.12 3.77 5.90
C PHE A 157 15.62 3.60 5.70
N SER A 158 16.10 2.36 5.79
CA SER A 158 17.49 1.99 5.47
C SER A 158 17.54 0.63 4.77
N GLN A 159 18.12 0.60 3.58
CA GLN A 159 18.35 -0.65 2.83
C GLN A 159 19.35 -1.58 3.53
N GLN A 160 20.18 -1.05 4.43
CA GLN A 160 21.21 -1.82 5.14
C GLN A 160 20.71 -2.45 6.45
N SER A 161 19.47 -2.16 6.86
CA SER A 161 18.90 -2.76 8.08
C SER A 161 18.74 -4.26 7.89
N ASP A 162 19.29 -5.02 8.83
CA ASP A 162 19.12 -6.47 8.91
C ASP A 162 17.63 -6.83 9.05
N TYR A 163 17.25 -7.99 8.51
CA TYR A 163 15.86 -8.46 8.52
C TYR A 163 15.45 -9.11 9.84
N HIS A 164 16.36 -9.79 10.55
CA HIS A 164 16.11 -10.36 11.88
C HIS A 164 15.94 -9.26 12.93
N ASP A 165 16.66 -8.14 12.80
CA ASP A 165 16.48 -6.97 13.67
C ASP A 165 15.05 -6.43 13.59
N ARG A 166 14.43 -6.46 12.40
CA ARG A 166 13.02 -6.04 12.22
C ARG A 166 12.07 -6.94 12.99
N VAL A 167 12.24 -8.26 12.89
CA VAL A 167 11.43 -9.25 13.62
C VAL A 167 11.60 -9.04 15.12
N SER A 168 12.84 -8.91 15.58
CA SER A 168 13.15 -8.70 17.00
C SER A 168 12.53 -7.42 17.55
N GLN A 169 12.64 -6.32 16.81
CA GLN A 169 12.05 -5.05 17.24
C GLN A 169 10.52 -5.08 17.27
N ILE A 170 9.87 -5.77 16.34
CA ILE A 170 8.41 -5.96 16.35
C ILE A 170 8.00 -6.71 17.63
N ILE A 171 8.71 -7.78 18.00
CA ILE A 171 8.48 -8.52 19.25
C ILE A 171 8.69 -7.63 20.48
N ASP A 172 9.76 -6.83 20.50
CA ASP A 172 10.05 -5.91 21.61
C ASP A 172 8.95 -4.86 21.80
N TRP A 173 8.43 -4.29 20.71
CA TRP A 173 7.28 -3.40 20.76
C TRP A 173 6.05 -4.08 21.34
N LEU A 174 5.76 -5.33 20.94
CA LEU A 174 4.62 -6.09 21.45
C LEU A 174 4.77 -6.47 22.93
N LYS A 175 5.99 -6.48 23.47
CA LYS A 175 6.29 -6.78 24.89
C LYS A 175 6.28 -5.53 25.78
N LEU A 176 6.13 -4.34 25.22
CA LEU A 176 6.02 -3.11 26.00
C LEU A 176 4.83 -3.17 26.98
N PRO A 177 4.89 -2.43 28.11
CA PRO A 177 3.75 -2.26 29.01
C PRO A 177 2.52 -1.74 28.26
N ALA A 178 1.32 -2.12 28.71
CA ALA A 178 0.07 -1.87 27.98
C ALA A 178 -0.17 -0.39 27.58
N ASN A 179 0.28 0.57 28.38
CA ASN A 179 0.17 2.01 28.10
C ASN A 179 1.20 2.54 27.08
N LYS A 180 2.23 1.76 26.76
CA LYS A 180 3.28 2.08 25.78
C LYS A 180 3.22 1.21 24.54
N ARG A 181 2.56 0.06 24.62
CA ARG A 181 2.52 -0.96 23.57
C ARG A 181 1.67 -0.52 22.38
N PRO A 182 2.17 -0.63 21.14
CA PRO A 182 1.37 -0.40 19.95
C PRO A 182 0.33 -1.50 19.72
N GLN A 183 -0.89 -1.08 19.37
CA GLN A 183 -1.96 -1.94 18.91
C GLN A 183 -1.93 -2.12 17.39
N PHE A 184 -1.33 -1.18 16.65
CA PHE A 184 -1.06 -1.36 15.23
C PHE A 184 0.45 -1.36 14.97
N VAL A 185 0.96 -2.40 14.31
CA VAL A 185 2.36 -2.49 13.92
C VAL A 185 2.43 -2.79 12.43
N ALA A 186 3.17 -1.99 11.67
CA ALA A 186 3.46 -2.26 10.26
C ALA A 186 4.95 -2.60 10.07
N GLY A 187 5.25 -3.51 9.15
CA GLY A 187 6.61 -3.88 8.79
C GLY A 187 6.75 -4.18 7.30
N TYR A 188 7.98 -4.06 6.78
CA TYR A 188 8.26 -4.18 5.35
C TYR A 188 9.55 -4.96 5.07
N PHE A 189 9.52 -5.82 4.05
CA PHE A 189 10.65 -6.63 3.57
C PHE A 189 10.77 -6.53 2.04
N SER A 190 11.93 -6.11 1.53
CA SER A 190 12.13 -5.82 0.09
C SER A 190 12.83 -6.92 -0.70
N LEU A 191 13.25 -8.01 -0.04
CA LEU A 191 14.20 -8.96 -0.61
C LEU A 191 13.65 -9.69 -1.84
N VAL A 192 12.38 -10.12 -1.79
CA VAL A 192 11.75 -10.92 -2.85
C VAL A 192 11.62 -10.10 -4.14
N ASP A 193 11.09 -8.88 -4.08
CA ASP A 193 11.09 -7.94 -5.20
C ASP A 193 12.52 -7.69 -5.74
N THR A 194 13.48 -7.43 -4.84
CA THR A 194 14.87 -7.15 -5.23
C THR A 194 15.46 -8.30 -6.06
N MET A 195 15.29 -9.55 -5.63
CA MET A 195 15.77 -10.72 -6.37
C MET A 195 14.93 -10.99 -7.62
N GLY A 196 13.62 -10.75 -7.56
CA GLY A 196 12.70 -10.81 -8.69
C GLY A 196 13.12 -9.88 -9.83
N HIS A 197 13.46 -8.62 -9.56
CA HIS A 197 13.98 -7.70 -10.59
C HIS A 197 15.31 -8.16 -11.18
N ARG A 198 16.24 -8.58 -10.32
CA ARG A 198 17.62 -8.90 -10.71
C ARG A 198 17.70 -10.17 -11.54
N PHE A 199 16.98 -11.22 -11.13
CA PHE A 199 17.13 -12.57 -11.69
C PHE A 199 15.88 -13.09 -12.38
N GLY A 200 14.71 -12.51 -12.09
CA GLY A 200 13.42 -12.94 -12.62
C GLY A 200 12.60 -13.73 -11.60
N PRO A 201 11.27 -13.83 -11.80
CA PRO A 201 10.36 -14.46 -10.85
C PRO A 201 10.61 -15.96 -10.64
N ASP A 202 11.29 -16.62 -11.58
CA ASP A 202 11.43 -18.08 -11.61
C ASP A 202 12.86 -18.54 -11.29
N ALA A 203 13.73 -17.60 -10.92
CA ALA A 203 15.14 -17.85 -10.70
C ALA A 203 15.43 -18.51 -9.33
N PRO A 204 16.51 -19.30 -9.21
CA PRO A 204 16.95 -19.86 -7.93
C PRO A 204 17.15 -18.80 -6.84
N GLN A 205 17.64 -17.61 -7.18
CA GLN A 205 17.85 -16.50 -6.24
C GLN A 205 16.54 -15.94 -5.69
N THR A 206 15.48 -15.92 -6.52
CA THR A 206 14.14 -15.52 -6.08
C THR A 206 13.55 -16.60 -5.17
N HIS A 207 13.76 -17.87 -5.49
CA HIS A 207 13.41 -18.97 -4.59
C HIS A 207 14.10 -18.86 -3.23
N GLU A 208 15.42 -18.64 -3.19
CA GLU A 208 16.20 -18.44 -1.96
C GLU A 208 15.71 -17.24 -1.14
N ALA A 209 15.38 -16.13 -1.81
CA ALA A 209 14.78 -14.96 -1.16
C ALA A 209 13.42 -15.29 -0.51
N VAL A 210 12.57 -16.05 -1.20
CA VAL A 210 11.28 -16.50 -0.65
C VAL A 210 11.51 -17.41 0.57
N GLN A 211 12.45 -18.35 0.50
CA GLN A 211 12.76 -19.24 1.63
C GLN A 211 13.25 -18.46 2.86
N LEU A 212 14.13 -17.46 2.66
CA LEU A 212 14.63 -16.64 3.75
C LEU A 212 13.51 -15.83 4.42
N VAL A 213 12.68 -15.16 3.61
CA VAL A 213 11.57 -14.35 4.12
C VAL A 213 10.50 -15.23 4.78
N ASP A 214 10.18 -16.40 4.21
CA ASP A 214 9.26 -17.38 4.82
C ASP A 214 9.76 -17.84 6.20
N GLY A 215 11.06 -18.12 6.33
CA GLY A 215 11.69 -18.45 7.61
C GLY A 215 11.55 -17.34 8.65
N LEU A 216 11.73 -16.07 8.26
CA LEU A 216 11.54 -14.91 9.15
C LEU A 216 10.09 -14.75 9.59
N ILE A 217 9.13 -15.01 8.71
CA ILE A 217 7.70 -15.00 9.08
C ILE A 217 7.39 -16.17 10.02
N GLY A 218 8.00 -17.34 9.82
CA GLY A 218 7.96 -18.45 10.76
C GLY A 218 8.48 -18.06 12.14
N GLU A 219 9.66 -17.43 12.21
CA GLU A 219 10.26 -16.92 13.45
C GLU A 219 9.33 -15.92 14.15
N LEU A 220 8.83 -14.92 13.42
CA LEU A 220 7.89 -13.92 13.96
C LEU A 220 6.64 -14.58 14.54
N ARG A 221 6.04 -15.50 13.80
CA ARG A 221 4.84 -16.24 14.20
C ARG A 221 5.07 -17.07 15.47
N GLU A 222 6.18 -17.77 15.55
CA GLU A 222 6.56 -18.56 16.72
C GLU A 222 6.82 -17.69 17.95
N ARG A 223 7.57 -16.59 17.78
CA ARG A 223 7.90 -15.67 18.88
C ARG A 223 6.67 -14.92 19.38
N ILE A 224 5.72 -14.55 18.52
CA ILE A 224 4.42 -14.02 18.94
C ILE A 224 3.73 -15.02 19.87
N GLN A 225 3.68 -16.31 19.52
CA GLN A 225 2.98 -17.32 20.33
C GLN A 225 3.66 -17.58 21.68
N LYS A 226 5.00 -17.51 21.74
CA LYS A 226 5.79 -17.86 22.94
C LYS A 226 6.08 -16.69 23.87
N GLU A 227 6.30 -15.50 23.31
CA GLU A 227 6.84 -14.35 24.05
C GLU A 227 5.81 -13.24 24.29
N VAL A 228 4.70 -13.22 23.54
CA VAL A 228 3.73 -12.13 23.57
C VAL A 228 2.47 -12.59 24.31
N ALA A 229 2.18 -11.95 25.45
CA ALA A 229 1.11 -12.40 26.34
C ALA A 229 -0.30 -12.04 25.84
N GLN A 230 -0.44 -10.94 25.12
CA GLN A 230 -1.71 -10.49 24.56
C GLN A 230 -2.02 -11.14 23.21
N PRO A 231 -3.29 -11.19 22.80
CA PRO A 231 -3.64 -11.71 21.48
C PRO A 231 -3.10 -10.81 20.36
N VAL A 232 -2.57 -11.43 19.30
CA VAL A 232 -2.06 -10.74 18.11
C VAL A 232 -2.73 -11.31 16.87
N ASN A 233 -3.18 -10.41 15.99
CA ASN A 233 -3.63 -10.72 14.65
C ASN A 233 -2.49 -10.41 13.67
N LEU A 234 -1.95 -11.44 13.01
CA LEU A 234 -0.88 -11.30 12.03
C LEU A 234 -1.48 -11.29 10.63
N VAL A 235 -1.17 -10.25 9.85
CA VAL A 235 -1.62 -10.06 8.47
C VAL A 235 -0.40 -9.91 7.58
N ILE A 236 -0.20 -10.85 6.66
CA ILE A 236 0.86 -10.82 5.65
C ILE A 236 0.24 -10.41 4.31
N VAL A 237 0.80 -9.37 3.72
CA VAL A 237 0.40 -8.85 2.41
C VAL A 237 1.61 -8.74 1.49
N SER A 238 1.34 -8.55 0.21
CA SER A 238 2.28 -7.88 -0.68
C SER A 238 1.57 -6.77 -1.46
N ASP A 239 2.36 -5.91 -2.05
CA ASP A 239 1.92 -4.75 -2.81
C ASP A 239 1.65 -5.06 -4.28
N HIS A 240 2.39 -6.00 -4.87
CA HIS A 240 2.19 -6.51 -6.22
C HIS A 240 2.86 -7.87 -6.42
N GLY A 241 2.63 -8.47 -7.59
CA GLY A 241 3.39 -9.61 -8.07
C GLY A 241 4.61 -9.23 -8.92
N MET A 242 5.07 -10.17 -9.76
CA MET A 242 6.26 -10.04 -10.59
C MET A 242 6.13 -10.91 -11.86
N THR A 243 6.61 -10.39 -12.98
CA THR A 243 6.68 -11.14 -14.25
C THR A 243 8.06 -11.01 -14.89
N ALA A 244 8.43 -11.98 -15.71
CA ALA A 244 9.71 -11.98 -16.40
C ALA A 244 9.74 -10.95 -17.52
N VAL A 245 10.90 -10.35 -17.75
CA VAL A 245 11.14 -9.42 -18.87
C VAL A 245 12.25 -9.90 -19.77
N ASP A 246 12.19 -9.47 -21.04
CA ASP A 246 13.22 -9.75 -22.04
C ASP A 246 13.94 -8.45 -22.41
N PRO A 247 15.21 -8.28 -22.00
CA PRO A 247 16.04 -7.15 -22.41
C PRO A 247 16.14 -6.94 -23.92
N LYS A 248 15.98 -7.99 -24.74
CA LYS A 248 15.98 -7.88 -26.21
C LYS A 248 14.68 -7.27 -26.75
N ALA A 249 13.60 -7.37 -25.99
CA ALA A 249 12.29 -6.79 -26.32
C ALA A 249 12.09 -5.38 -25.73
N ALA A 250 13.11 -4.83 -25.05
CA ALA A 250 13.06 -3.50 -24.46
C ALA A 250 12.85 -2.42 -25.54
N VAL A 251 12.13 -1.38 -25.17
CA VAL A 251 11.86 -0.22 -26.03
C VAL A 251 12.69 0.95 -25.54
N ASP A 252 13.68 1.38 -26.34
CA ASP A 252 14.40 2.63 -26.08
C ASP A 252 13.46 3.81 -26.33
N TYR A 253 12.97 4.42 -25.24
CA TYR A 253 11.94 5.45 -25.36
C TYR A 253 12.46 6.74 -26.02
N ARG A 254 13.78 6.93 -26.10
CA ARG A 254 14.41 8.09 -26.76
C ARG A 254 14.29 8.03 -28.28
N GLN A 255 14.03 6.84 -28.83
CA GLN A 255 13.81 6.63 -30.26
C GLN A 255 12.34 6.84 -30.65
N LEU A 256 11.45 7.05 -29.68
CA LEU A 256 10.04 7.32 -29.95
C LEU A 256 9.88 8.76 -30.45
N PRO A 257 8.90 9.00 -31.34
CA PRO A 257 8.74 10.30 -31.98
C PRO A 257 7.99 11.30 -31.07
N ILE A 258 8.54 11.55 -29.88
CA ILE A 258 8.00 12.44 -28.84
C ILE A 258 8.54 13.86 -29.04
N SER A 259 7.63 14.84 -29.15
CA SER A 259 8.01 16.26 -29.24
C SER A 259 8.75 16.74 -27.99
N GLY A 260 9.66 17.71 -28.17
CA GLY A 260 10.29 18.45 -27.06
C GLY A 260 9.30 19.25 -26.21
N ASP A 261 8.04 19.34 -26.61
CA ASP A 261 6.93 19.95 -25.88
C ASP A 261 6.50 19.16 -24.64
N PHE A 262 6.98 17.92 -24.47
CA PHE A 262 6.62 17.07 -23.35
C PHE A 262 7.81 16.84 -22.41
N LYS A 263 7.53 16.81 -21.11
CA LYS A 263 8.41 16.20 -20.12
C LYS A 263 8.09 14.72 -20.05
N VAL A 264 9.10 13.88 -20.28
CA VAL A 264 8.97 12.42 -20.26
C VAL A 264 9.41 11.90 -18.90
N VAL A 265 8.55 11.09 -18.27
CA VAL A 265 8.84 10.35 -17.04
C VAL A 265 8.77 8.86 -17.36
N ASN A 266 9.90 8.16 -17.20
CA ASN A 266 9.99 6.72 -17.43
C ASN A 266 9.77 5.94 -16.14
N ALA A 267 8.69 5.16 -16.08
CA ALA A 267 8.37 4.24 -14.98
C ALA A 267 8.61 2.77 -15.36
N SER A 268 9.44 2.52 -16.39
CA SER A 268 9.80 1.23 -16.96
C SER A 268 8.64 0.52 -17.70
N THR A 269 7.53 0.20 -17.03
CA THR A 269 6.37 -0.43 -17.67
C THR A 269 5.43 0.58 -18.33
N ARG A 270 5.55 1.84 -17.91
CA ARG A 270 4.78 2.97 -18.41
C ARG A 270 5.71 4.12 -18.78
N LEU A 271 5.35 4.85 -19.83
CA LEU A 271 5.96 6.13 -20.17
C LEU A 271 4.90 7.22 -20.02
N MET A 272 5.18 8.18 -19.15
CA MET A 272 4.27 9.26 -18.79
C MET A 272 4.77 10.57 -19.42
N LEU A 273 3.94 11.17 -20.27
CA LEU A 273 4.26 12.42 -20.97
C LEU A 273 3.41 13.55 -20.40
N TYR A 274 4.08 14.51 -19.79
CA TYR A 274 3.47 15.72 -19.24
C TYR A 274 3.69 16.87 -20.22
N ALA A 275 2.60 17.48 -20.69
CA ALA A 275 2.64 18.65 -21.54
C ALA A 275 3.30 19.82 -20.79
N LYS A 276 4.27 20.49 -21.43
CA LYS A 276 4.87 21.70 -20.87
C LYS A 276 3.86 22.86 -20.88
N PRO A 277 4.05 23.89 -20.04
CA PRO A 277 3.20 25.07 -20.06
C PRO A 277 3.08 25.68 -21.46
N GLY A 278 1.86 25.97 -21.90
CA GLY A 278 1.58 26.56 -23.22
C GLY A 278 1.27 25.55 -24.33
N VAL A 279 1.42 24.24 -24.09
CA VAL A 279 1.02 23.21 -25.06
C VAL A 279 -0.49 23.00 -25.00
N ASP A 280 -1.17 23.20 -26.14
CA ASP A 280 -2.63 23.09 -26.22
C ASP A 280 -3.13 21.64 -26.42
N ALA A 281 -4.44 21.45 -26.25
CA ALA A 281 -5.08 20.15 -26.40
C ALA A 281 -4.95 19.56 -27.82
N VAL A 282 -4.82 20.40 -28.85
CA VAL A 282 -4.66 19.95 -30.25
C VAL A 282 -3.27 19.36 -30.45
N ALA A 283 -2.23 19.96 -29.88
CA ALA A 283 -0.87 19.45 -29.90
C ALA A 283 -0.77 18.13 -29.12
N ILE A 284 -1.41 18.03 -27.95
CA ILE A 284 -1.51 16.78 -27.17
C ILE A 284 -2.20 15.68 -27.99
N ALA A 285 -3.35 15.97 -28.59
CA ALA A 285 -4.09 15.01 -29.42
C ALA A 285 -3.27 14.54 -30.63
N ARG A 286 -2.53 15.45 -31.29
CA ARG A 286 -1.64 15.11 -32.40
C ARG A 286 -0.49 14.21 -31.96
N GLN A 287 0.14 14.50 -30.81
CA GLN A 287 1.19 13.64 -30.25
C GLN A 287 0.64 12.26 -29.89
N LYS A 288 -0.56 12.19 -29.31
CA LYS A 288 -1.26 10.94 -28.98
C LYS A 288 -1.50 10.10 -30.25
N ALA A 289 -2.09 10.70 -31.29
CA ALA A 289 -2.37 10.04 -32.56
C ALA A 289 -1.10 9.52 -33.28
N LYS A 290 0.00 10.27 -33.18
CA LYS A 290 1.30 9.86 -33.72
C LYS A 290 1.86 8.62 -33.01
N LEU A 291 1.77 8.60 -31.67
CA LEU A 291 2.27 7.48 -30.87
C LEU A 291 1.39 6.22 -31.03
N GLN A 292 0.09 6.38 -31.27
CA GLN A 292 -0.84 5.27 -31.51
C GLN A 292 -0.50 4.42 -32.75
N GLN A 293 0.37 4.90 -33.64
CA GLN A 293 0.80 4.14 -34.82
C GLN A 293 1.86 3.07 -34.51
N ASP A 294 2.49 3.10 -33.33
CA ASP A 294 3.51 2.12 -32.95
C ASP A 294 2.86 0.94 -32.21
N PRO A 295 2.87 -0.28 -32.77
CA PRO A 295 2.19 -1.43 -32.18
C PRO A 295 2.93 -2.02 -30.97
N ARG A 296 4.11 -1.52 -30.61
CA ARG A 296 4.91 -2.06 -29.50
C ARG A 296 4.29 -1.77 -28.13
N PHE A 297 3.52 -0.70 -28.01
CA PHE A 297 2.86 -0.24 -26.79
C PHE A 297 1.42 0.17 -27.04
N VAL A 298 0.66 0.35 -25.97
CA VAL A 298 -0.71 0.88 -26.00
C VAL A 298 -0.70 2.31 -25.48
N VAL A 299 -1.33 3.23 -26.20
CA VAL A 299 -1.61 4.58 -25.72
C VAL A 299 -2.96 4.57 -25.04
N ARG A 300 -3.01 4.80 -23.72
CA ARG A 300 -4.27 4.66 -22.97
C ARG A 300 -5.25 5.79 -23.24
N SER A 301 -6.52 5.41 -23.32
CA SER A 301 -7.67 6.32 -23.34
C SER A 301 -8.09 6.71 -21.92
N ASP A 302 -8.78 7.83 -21.82
CA ASP A 302 -9.25 8.33 -20.52
C ASP A 302 -10.33 7.42 -19.93
N ALA A 303 -11.13 6.77 -20.79
CA ALA A 303 -12.11 5.76 -20.39
C ALA A 303 -11.45 4.53 -19.76
N GLU A 304 -10.39 3.98 -20.38
CA GLU A 304 -9.64 2.85 -19.80
C GLU A 304 -8.97 3.21 -18.47
N LEU A 305 -8.53 4.46 -18.30
CA LEU A 305 -7.95 4.94 -17.04
C LEU A 305 -9.03 5.13 -15.96
N ALA A 306 -10.23 5.59 -16.35
CA ALA A 306 -11.38 5.72 -15.46
C ALA A 306 -11.86 4.37 -14.91
N GLU A 307 -11.93 3.34 -15.77
CA GLU A 307 -12.24 1.96 -15.36
C GLU A 307 -11.22 1.38 -14.36
N ARG A 308 -10.03 1.98 -14.27
CA ARG A 308 -8.95 1.59 -13.34
C ARG A 308 -8.82 2.53 -12.14
N HIS A 309 -9.80 3.43 -11.94
CA HIS A 309 -9.79 4.45 -10.89
C HIS A 309 -8.56 5.37 -10.93
N TYR A 310 -7.94 5.53 -12.11
CA TYR A 310 -6.75 6.33 -12.32
C TYR A 310 -7.11 7.65 -13.03
N VAL A 311 -7.92 8.47 -12.35
CA VAL A 311 -8.50 9.72 -12.88
C VAL A 311 -8.40 10.86 -11.86
N ASP A 312 -8.89 12.05 -12.22
CA ASP A 312 -9.15 13.17 -11.31
C ASP A 312 -7.96 13.66 -10.47
N SER A 313 -6.75 13.59 -11.04
CA SER A 313 -5.53 14.05 -10.37
C SER A 313 -4.63 14.84 -11.32
N PRO A 314 -4.09 16.02 -10.91
CA PRO A 314 -3.12 16.78 -11.70
C PRO A 314 -1.78 16.04 -11.86
N ARG A 315 -1.62 14.90 -11.18
CA ARG A 315 -0.43 14.05 -11.21
C ARG A 315 -0.46 13.01 -12.33
N ILE A 316 -1.62 12.84 -12.95
CA ILE A 316 -1.81 11.98 -14.12
C ILE A 316 -1.30 12.70 -15.36
N ALA A 317 -0.41 12.03 -16.09
CA ALA A 317 0.20 12.54 -17.31
C ALA A 317 -0.83 12.72 -18.42
N ASP A 318 -0.55 13.64 -19.35
CA ASP A 318 -1.46 13.94 -20.46
C ASP A 318 -1.48 12.83 -21.52
N ILE A 319 -0.39 12.06 -21.63
CA ILE A 319 -0.33 10.83 -22.42
C ILE A 319 0.38 9.75 -21.61
N ILE A 320 -0.22 8.56 -21.53
CA ILE A 320 0.37 7.37 -20.90
C ILE A 320 0.53 6.28 -21.96
N LEU A 321 1.78 5.86 -22.16
CA LEU A 321 2.12 4.67 -22.93
C LEU A 321 2.30 3.50 -21.97
N GLU A 322 1.75 2.34 -22.32
CA GLU A 322 1.92 1.12 -21.55
C GLU A 322 2.46 -0.01 -22.42
N LEU A 323 3.37 -0.78 -21.84
CA LEU A 323 3.83 -2.04 -22.40
C LEU A 323 3.11 -3.21 -21.73
N ALA A 324 3.03 -4.33 -22.43
CA ALA A 324 2.81 -5.63 -21.81
C ALA A 324 4.14 -6.36 -21.67
N ALA A 325 4.27 -7.20 -20.64
CA ALA A 325 5.39 -8.12 -20.53
C ALA A 325 5.51 -8.99 -21.81
N PRO A 326 6.73 -9.36 -22.25
CA PRO A 326 8.01 -9.17 -21.56
C PRO A 326 8.69 -7.82 -21.85
N ARG A 327 8.01 -6.85 -22.47
CA ARG A 327 8.59 -5.54 -22.84
C ARG A 327 8.63 -4.56 -21.67
N PHE A 328 9.58 -3.64 -21.72
CA PHE A 328 9.70 -2.48 -20.83
C PHE A 328 10.44 -1.34 -21.54
N PHE A 329 10.22 -0.10 -21.08
CA PHE A 329 10.90 1.11 -21.54
C PHE A 329 12.25 1.27 -20.84
N THR A 330 13.26 1.71 -21.57
CA THR A 330 14.61 1.97 -21.06
C THR A 330 15.26 3.13 -21.80
N ASP A 331 16.24 3.78 -21.18
CA ASP A 331 17.24 4.65 -21.80
C ASP A 331 18.67 4.09 -21.66
N LYS A 332 18.81 2.93 -21.03
CA LYS A 332 20.09 2.27 -20.76
C LYS A 332 20.47 1.33 -21.90
N ASP A 333 21.78 1.18 -22.11
CA ASP A 333 22.33 0.05 -22.88
C ASP A 333 22.13 -1.24 -22.06
N LEU A 334 21.59 -2.27 -22.70
CA LEU A 334 21.21 -3.53 -22.06
C LEU A 334 22.05 -4.73 -22.53
N LYS A 335 23.17 -4.52 -23.24
CA LYS A 335 24.02 -5.59 -23.78
C LYS A 335 24.38 -6.67 -22.75
N ASP A 336 24.67 -6.27 -21.52
CA ASP A 336 25.11 -7.17 -20.44
C ASP A 336 23.95 -7.64 -19.54
N ARG A 337 22.71 -7.23 -19.84
CA ARG A 337 21.55 -7.65 -19.05
C ARG A 337 20.98 -8.94 -19.62
N HIS A 338 20.97 -9.99 -18.80
CA HIS A 338 20.39 -11.29 -19.14
C HIS A 338 19.14 -11.53 -18.27
N GLY A 339 17.96 -11.24 -18.82
CA GLY A 339 16.68 -11.45 -18.14
C GLY A 339 16.37 -10.46 -17.02
N GLY A 340 15.70 -10.98 -15.99
CA GLY A 340 15.17 -10.23 -14.85
C GLY A 340 13.65 -10.23 -14.79
N GLY A 341 13.12 -9.52 -13.80
CA GLY A 341 11.70 -9.31 -13.60
C GLY A 341 11.33 -7.83 -13.66
N ASN A 342 10.03 -7.57 -13.77
CA ASN A 342 9.47 -6.24 -13.61
C ASN A 342 7.99 -6.30 -13.19
N HIS A 343 7.47 -5.17 -12.74
CA HIS A 343 6.08 -4.97 -12.33
C HIS A 343 5.65 -3.52 -12.61
N GLY A 344 4.37 -3.21 -12.40
CA GLY A 344 3.76 -1.92 -12.81
C GLY A 344 2.98 -2.01 -14.12
N TYR A 345 2.73 -3.22 -14.61
CA TYR A 345 1.88 -3.49 -15.76
C TYR A 345 0.39 -3.33 -15.40
N SER A 346 -0.46 -3.29 -16.42
CA SER A 346 -1.89 -3.60 -16.24
C SER A 346 -2.06 -4.94 -15.52
N TYR A 347 -3.15 -5.09 -14.77
CA TYR A 347 -3.39 -6.28 -13.98
C TYR A 347 -3.40 -7.56 -14.83
N THR A 348 -2.60 -8.53 -14.41
CA THR A 348 -2.59 -9.92 -14.88
C THR A 348 -2.45 -10.82 -13.65
N LYS A 349 -2.59 -12.14 -13.81
CA LYS A 349 -2.34 -13.06 -12.69
C LYS A 349 -0.91 -12.91 -12.14
N ASP A 350 0.07 -12.63 -12.99
CA ASP A 350 1.45 -12.42 -12.51
C ASP A 350 1.60 -11.19 -11.63
N MET A 351 0.71 -10.19 -11.76
CA MET A 351 0.71 -9.00 -10.91
C MET A 351 -0.07 -9.18 -9.61
N GLY A 352 -0.77 -10.30 -9.44
CA GLY A 352 -1.52 -10.60 -8.21
C GLY A 352 -0.61 -10.72 -6.99
N ALA A 353 -1.06 -10.14 -5.90
CA ALA A 353 -0.38 -10.06 -4.62
C ALA A 353 -0.86 -11.14 -3.63
N LEU A 354 -0.03 -11.38 -2.62
CA LEU A 354 -0.29 -12.28 -1.50
C LEU A 354 -1.22 -11.63 -0.47
N PHE A 355 -2.13 -12.41 0.10
CA PHE A 355 -2.82 -12.10 1.35
C PHE A 355 -2.97 -13.36 2.19
N VAL A 356 -2.43 -13.34 3.40
CA VAL A 356 -2.57 -14.39 4.43
C VAL A 356 -2.78 -13.72 5.77
N ALA A 357 -3.73 -14.17 6.58
CA ALA A 357 -3.93 -13.64 7.92
C ALA A 357 -4.27 -14.73 8.92
N GLU A 358 -3.83 -14.58 10.16
CA GLU A 358 -4.09 -15.52 11.26
C GLU A 358 -4.22 -14.73 12.56
N GLY A 359 -5.12 -15.16 13.44
CA GLY A 359 -5.27 -14.54 14.75
C GLY A 359 -6.64 -14.78 15.39
N PRO A 360 -6.87 -14.20 16.58
CA PRO A 360 -8.15 -14.31 17.26
C PRO A 360 -9.33 -13.75 16.44
N ALA A 361 -9.13 -12.73 15.61
CA ALA A 361 -10.18 -12.12 14.80
C ALA A 361 -10.52 -12.89 13.52
N PHE A 362 -9.62 -13.76 13.05
CA PHE A 362 -9.76 -14.47 11.78
C PHE A 362 -10.30 -15.89 11.98
N LYS A 363 -11.12 -16.35 11.01
CA LYS A 363 -11.53 -17.74 10.87
C LYS A 363 -10.33 -18.62 10.50
N LYS A 364 -10.51 -19.95 10.57
CA LYS A 364 -9.48 -20.93 10.24
C LYS A 364 -9.86 -21.71 8.98
N GLY A 365 -8.88 -22.00 8.13
CA GLY A 365 -9.06 -22.79 6.91
C GLY A 365 -9.92 -22.12 5.83
N VAL A 366 -10.02 -20.78 5.82
CA VAL A 366 -10.83 -20.05 4.81
C VAL A 366 -9.94 -19.61 3.65
N THR A 367 -10.36 -19.92 2.43
CA THR A 367 -9.82 -19.32 1.21
C THR A 367 -10.83 -18.33 0.66
N LEU A 368 -10.44 -17.06 0.57
CA LEU A 368 -11.24 -15.97 0.01
C LEU A 368 -11.12 -15.94 -1.51
N ALA A 369 -12.21 -15.56 -2.17
CA ALA A 369 -12.19 -15.18 -3.58
C ALA A 369 -11.30 -13.93 -3.79
N PRO A 370 -10.88 -13.64 -5.04
CA PRO A 370 -10.05 -12.47 -5.31
C PRO A 370 -10.70 -11.13 -4.94
N PHE A 371 -9.97 -10.27 -4.26
CA PHE A 371 -10.42 -8.95 -3.78
C PHE A 371 -9.35 -7.87 -4.01
N ASP A 372 -9.67 -6.58 -3.84
CA ASP A 372 -8.76 -5.47 -4.12
C ASP A 372 -7.98 -5.02 -2.88
N ASN A 373 -6.71 -4.64 -3.03
CA ASN A 373 -5.84 -4.36 -1.88
C ASN A 373 -6.29 -3.17 -1.02
N ILE A 374 -7.09 -2.25 -1.57
CA ILE A 374 -7.71 -1.14 -0.83
C ILE A 374 -8.70 -1.64 0.25
N ASP A 375 -9.25 -2.85 0.10
CA ASP A 375 -10.20 -3.43 1.04
C ASP A 375 -9.53 -3.87 2.35
N VAL A 376 -8.18 -3.99 2.37
CA VAL A 376 -7.42 -4.36 3.56
C VAL A 376 -7.55 -3.31 4.67
N TYR A 377 -7.56 -2.02 4.31
CA TYR A 377 -7.66 -0.91 5.27
C TYR A 377 -8.90 -0.98 6.17
N PRO A 378 -10.15 -1.05 5.63
CA PRO A 378 -11.32 -1.13 6.48
C PRO A 378 -11.38 -2.45 7.26
N MET A 379 -10.83 -3.54 6.75
CA MET A 379 -10.70 -4.79 7.50
C MET A 379 -9.79 -4.63 8.72
N VAL A 380 -8.60 -4.02 8.56
CA VAL A 380 -7.69 -3.79 9.70
C VAL A 380 -8.32 -2.87 10.73
N ALA A 381 -9.00 -1.78 10.31
CA ALA A 381 -9.74 -0.91 11.22
C ALA A 381 -10.82 -1.68 12.00
N LYS A 382 -11.56 -2.58 11.33
CA LYS A 382 -12.55 -3.44 11.97
C LYS A 382 -11.93 -4.40 12.99
N VAL A 383 -10.78 -5.00 12.69
CA VAL A 383 -10.06 -5.89 13.61
C VAL A 383 -9.51 -5.14 14.83
N LEU A 384 -9.03 -3.90 14.65
CA LEU A 384 -8.62 -3.03 15.75
C LEU A 384 -9.82 -2.55 16.60
N GLY A 385 -11.04 -2.62 16.05
CA GLY A 385 -12.25 -2.17 16.73
C GLY A 385 -12.40 -0.65 16.73
N ILE A 386 -11.81 0.05 15.74
CA ILE A 386 -11.83 1.50 15.63
C ILE A 386 -12.71 1.97 14.46
N PRO A 387 -13.41 3.10 14.59
CA PRO A 387 -14.16 3.69 13.49
C PRO A 387 -13.23 4.33 12.45
N LEU A 388 -13.68 4.34 11.20
CA LEU A 388 -13.06 5.16 10.16
C LEU A 388 -13.38 6.64 10.43
N LEU A 389 -12.37 7.50 10.27
CA LEU A 389 -12.51 8.95 10.51
C LEU A 389 -12.59 9.77 9.22
N ALA A 390 -12.43 9.13 8.06
CA ALA A 390 -12.50 9.75 6.75
C ALA A 390 -13.09 8.77 5.73
N PRO A 391 -13.68 9.26 4.62
CA PRO A 391 -14.07 8.43 3.49
C PRO A 391 -12.86 7.68 2.91
N ILE A 392 -13.12 6.48 2.43
CA ILE A 392 -12.17 5.61 1.72
C ILE A 392 -12.83 5.06 0.45
N ASP A 393 -12.03 4.45 -0.43
CA ASP A 393 -12.54 3.79 -1.63
C ASP A 393 -12.77 2.28 -1.39
N GLY A 394 -12.01 1.68 -0.48
CA GLY A 394 -12.07 0.25 -0.19
C GLY A 394 -13.32 -0.18 0.56
N GLU A 395 -13.78 -1.39 0.26
CA GLU A 395 -15.00 -1.97 0.82
C GLU A 395 -14.66 -3.18 1.68
N ILE A 396 -15.19 -3.27 2.90
CA ILE A 396 -14.89 -4.42 3.78
C ILE A 396 -15.55 -5.72 3.32
N THR A 397 -16.60 -5.64 2.50
CA THR A 397 -17.48 -6.76 2.14
C THR A 397 -16.73 -8.01 1.68
N PRO A 398 -15.72 -7.93 0.78
CA PRO A 398 -14.97 -9.11 0.32
C PRO A 398 -14.19 -9.82 1.43
N LEU A 399 -13.84 -9.12 2.51
CA LEU A 399 -13.05 -9.64 3.63
C LEU A 399 -13.90 -10.08 4.82
N LEU A 400 -15.20 -9.76 4.88
CA LEU A 400 -16.10 -10.23 5.94
C LEU A 400 -16.12 -11.76 6.11
N PRO A 401 -16.04 -12.59 5.05
CA PRO A 401 -15.97 -14.04 5.20
C PRO A 401 -14.77 -14.52 6.01
N ALA A 402 -13.66 -13.76 6.04
CA ALA A 402 -12.47 -14.10 6.81
C ALA A 402 -12.59 -13.81 8.32
N LEU A 403 -13.50 -12.93 8.74
CA LEU A 403 -13.63 -12.51 10.13
C LEU A 403 -14.61 -13.38 10.92
N LYS A 404 -14.38 -13.53 12.23
CA LYS A 404 -15.25 -14.27 13.16
C LYS A 404 -16.52 -13.53 13.56
#